data_AF-A0A2W5RIW1-F1
#
_entry.id   AF-A0A2W5RIW1-F1
#
_cell.length_a   1.000
_cell.length_b   1.000
_cell.length_c   1.000
_cell.angle_alpha   90.00
_cell.angle_beta   90.00
_cell.angle_gamma   90.00
#
_symmetry.space_group_name_H-M   'P 1'
#
loop_
_entity.id
_entity.type
_entity.pdbx_description
1 polymer ?
#
loop_
_entity_poly.entity_id
_entity_poly.type
_entity_poly.pdbx_seq_one_letter_code
_entity_poly.pdbx_strand_id
1 'polypeptide(L)'
;QLMTIGLVQLNADGSVKTDGAGKPLDSYTQDDVTNLARVFTGYDLDIRTAERNTVTPPGASYTIESNAWTQRPMALTASRHSTLAATFLGTTVPAGTPGDQALKIALDALVAHPNTAPFISRQLIQRLVTSNPSPAYVKRVADVFANNGAGVRGDMKSVIAAILLDNEARSPAGLDSPDFGHVREPMVRFVQWARTCGLASAAGTWRIGNLSSTSNGLGQSPLRSPSVFNFYRPGYVPPSTAIAAKGMVAPEFQIVTETSVGGYINFLGGVLQNGFNSKDVVAAYANEKALVLNPAALVDRLALLFTANQLSAATRALIVDALSDPAVTASSTDAVKLNRITAAVLLVMACPEYLVQK
;
A
#
# COMPACT_ATOMS: atom_id res chain seq x y z
N GLN A 1 6.86 -5.33 20.10
CA GLN A 1 8.00 -5.24 19.17
C GLN A 1 8.15 -3.79 18.72
N LEU A 2 9.38 -3.30 18.63
CA LEU A 2 9.72 -1.94 18.20
C LEU A 2 9.79 -1.90 16.66
N MET A 3 8.62 -1.84 16.01
CA MET A 3 8.51 -2.10 14.56
C MET A 3 9.31 -1.13 13.68
N THR A 4 9.50 0.11 14.12
CA THR A 4 10.16 1.17 13.36
C THR A 4 11.67 0.94 13.17
N ILE A 5 12.28 0.07 13.98
CA ILE A 5 13.72 -0.22 13.95
C ILE A 5 14.04 -1.64 13.51
N GLY A 6 13.06 -2.46 13.10
CA GLY A 6 13.30 -3.84 12.67
C GLY A 6 13.93 -4.74 13.74
N LEU A 7 14.15 -6.02 13.40
CA LEU A 7 14.69 -7.02 14.34
C LEU A 7 16.22 -6.97 14.48
N VAL A 8 16.91 -6.56 13.42
CA VAL A 8 18.38 -6.58 13.33
C VAL A 8 18.90 -5.19 13.00
N GLN A 9 20.08 -4.87 13.53
CA GLN A 9 20.77 -3.62 13.25
C GLN A 9 21.22 -3.57 11.79
N LEU A 10 21.17 -2.38 11.22
CA LEU A 10 21.51 -2.10 9.83
C LEU A 10 22.63 -1.05 9.77
N ASN A 11 23.39 -1.13 8.68
CA ASN A 11 24.21 -0.03 8.20
C ASN A 11 23.32 1.04 7.56
N ALA A 12 23.90 2.22 7.29
CA ALA A 12 23.16 3.34 6.69
C ALA A 12 22.60 3.03 5.29
N ASP A 13 23.18 2.05 4.60
CA ASP A 13 22.74 1.56 3.29
C ASP A 13 21.67 0.43 3.38
N GLY A 14 21.22 0.09 4.60
CA GLY A 14 20.23 -0.95 4.84
C GLY A 14 20.77 -2.38 4.80
N SER A 15 22.08 -2.59 4.63
CA SER A 15 22.70 -3.90 4.81
C SER A 15 22.72 -4.30 6.29
N VAL A 16 22.64 -5.60 6.57
CA VAL A 16 22.60 -6.12 7.94
C VAL A 16 23.97 -5.98 8.60
N LYS A 17 24.01 -5.46 9.82
CA LYS A 17 25.22 -5.50 10.66
C LYS A 17 25.39 -6.87 11.27
N THR A 18 26.60 -7.39 11.18
CA THR A 18 26.98 -8.68 11.74
C THR A 18 28.10 -8.53 12.76
N ASP A 19 28.23 -9.49 13.67
CA ASP A 19 29.42 -9.64 14.50
C ASP A 19 30.62 -10.17 13.68
N GLY A 20 31.76 -10.37 14.36
CA GLY A 20 32.98 -10.90 13.75
C GLY A 20 32.86 -12.35 13.22
N ALA A 21 31.78 -13.07 13.56
CA ALA A 21 31.48 -14.41 13.08
C ALA A 21 30.38 -14.41 11.99
N GLY A 22 29.89 -13.23 11.56
CA GLY A 22 28.86 -13.10 10.53
C GLY A 22 27.42 -13.24 11.05
N LYS A 23 27.19 -13.35 12.37
CA LYS A 23 25.84 -13.41 12.93
C LYS A 23 25.21 -12.01 12.97
N PRO A 24 23.95 -11.83 12.51
CA PRO A 24 23.25 -10.55 12.65
C PRO A 24 23.17 -10.06 14.10
N LEU A 25 23.33 -8.75 14.29
CA LEU A 25 23.17 -8.10 15.58
C LEU A 25 21.70 -7.72 15.80
N ASP A 26 21.13 -8.11 16.94
CA ASP A 26 19.75 -7.76 17.27
C ASP A 26 19.59 -6.25 17.56
N SER A 27 18.48 -5.67 17.10
CA SER A 27 18.15 -4.25 17.35
C SER A 27 17.73 -3.97 18.79
N TYR A 28 17.16 -4.97 19.45
CA TYR A 28 16.59 -4.83 20.79
C TYR A 28 16.45 -6.18 21.47
N THR A 29 16.28 -6.15 22.78
CA THR A 29 16.07 -7.32 23.64
C THR A 29 14.59 -7.46 24.03
N GLN A 30 14.23 -8.58 24.65
CA GLN A 30 12.91 -8.75 25.25
C GLN A 30 12.67 -7.73 26.38
N ASP A 31 13.71 -7.32 27.09
CA ASP A 31 13.61 -6.32 28.17
C ASP A 31 13.23 -4.95 27.62
N ASP A 32 13.79 -4.54 26.48
CA ASP A 32 13.38 -3.30 25.81
C ASP A 32 11.89 -3.30 25.47
N VAL A 33 11.38 -4.43 24.95
CA VAL A 33 9.96 -4.58 24.60
C VAL A 33 9.08 -4.50 25.84
N THR A 34 9.44 -5.21 26.90
CA THR A 34 8.68 -5.24 28.17
C THR A 34 8.64 -3.87 28.83
N ASN A 35 9.75 -3.16 28.86
CA ASN A 35 9.83 -1.83 29.47
C ASN A 35 9.07 -0.79 28.65
N LEU A 36 9.24 -0.79 27.32
CA LEU A 36 8.52 0.13 26.45
C LEU A 36 7.01 -0.06 26.54
N ALA A 37 6.51 -1.29 26.72
CA ALA A 37 5.07 -1.56 26.82
C ALA A 37 4.38 -0.73 27.92
N ARG A 38 5.09 -0.36 29.00
CA ARG A 38 4.57 0.52 30.06
C ARG A 38 4.16 1.88 29.53
N VAL A 39 4.93 2.43 28.58
CA VAL A 39 4.68 3.74 27.97
C VAL A 39 3.32 3.78 27.25
N PHE A 40 2.88 2.66 26.68
CA PHE A 40 1.63 2.58 25.92
C PHE A 40 0.39 2.25 26.76
N THR A 41 0.55 2.01 28.06
CA THR A 41 -0.59 1.74 28.95
C THR A 41 -1.51 2.96 29.08
N GLY A 42 -2.82 2.70 29.13
CA GLY A 42 -3.85 3.73 29.24
C GLY A 42 -4.30 4.34 27.92
N TYR A 43 -3.67 4.03 26.79
CA TYR A 43 -4.15 4.45 25.47
C TYR A 43 -5.19 3.48 24.90
N ASP A 44 -6.25 4.02 24.31
CA ASP A 44 -7.32 3.26 23.63
C ASP A 44 -7.91 4.08 22.46
N LEU A 45 -8.81 3.48 21.69
CA LEU A 45 -9.57 4.16 20.65
C LEU A 45 -10.34 5.35 21.24
N ASP A 46 -10.21 6.52 20.61
CA ASP A 46 -10.97 7.72 21.00
C ASP A 46 -12.40 7.64 20.44
N ILE A 47 -13.24 6.77 21.00
CA ILE A 47 -14.67 6.67 20.62
C ILE A 47 -15.50 7.43 21.64
N ARG A 48 -16.01 8.60 21.24
CA ARG A 48 -16.88 9.45 22.08
C ARG A 48 -18.22 8.78 22.33
N THR A 49 -18.82 9.05 23.48
CA THR A 49 -20.14 8.51 23.86
C THR A 49 -21.20 8.76 22.79
N ALA A 50 -21.22 9.96 22.21
CA ALA A 50 -22.16 10.35 21.15
C ALA A 50 -21.93 9.64 19.80
N GLU A 51 -20.90 8.80 19.67
CA GLU A 51 -20.57 8.05 18.45
C GLU A 51 -20.71 6.54 18.62
N ARG A 52 -21.00 6.07 19.84
CA ARG A 52 -21.18 4.64 20.10
C ARG A 52 -22.58 4.23 19.66
N ASN A 53 -22.66 3.12 18.93
CA ASN A 53 -23.94 2.53 18.50
C ASN A 53 -24.84 3.50 17.71
N THR A 54 -24.26 4.43 16.96
CA THR A 54 -25.01 5.46 16.22
C THR A 54 -25.33 5.09 14.78
N VAL A 55 -24.72 4.03 14.26
CA VAL A 55 -24.91 3.61 12.87
C VAL A 55 -25.59 2.25 12.85
N THR A 56 -26.75 2.15 12.18
CA THR A 56 -27.35 0.85 11.85
C THR A 56 -26.92 0.47 10.44
N PRO A 57 -26.09 -0.58 10.25
CA PRO A 57 -25.72 -1.03 8.92
C PRO A 57 -26.97 -1.39 8.08
N PRO A 58 -26.96 -1.17 6.76
CA PRO A 58 -28.09 -1.55 5.91
C PRO A 58 -28.45 -3.03 6.06
N GLY A 59 -29.71 -3.31 6.40
CA GLY A 59 -30.20 -4.68 6.59
C GLY A 59 -29.80 -5.35 7.91
N ALA A 60 -29.15 -4.63 8.83
CA ALA A 60 -28.80 -5.13 10.16
C ALA A 60 -29.83 -4.73 11.22
N SER A 61 -30.02 -5.59 12.22
CA SER A 61 -30.79 -5.31 13.44
C SER A 61 -29.94 -4.78 14.60
N TYR A 62 -28.63 -4.68 14.41
CA TYR A 62 -27.67 -4.18 15.39
C TYR A 62 -27.12 -2.82 14.99
N THR A 63 -26.56 -2.11 15.96
CA THR A 63 -25.87 -0.84 15.76
C THR A 63 -24.37 -1.00 15.94
N ILE A 64 -23.60 -0.12 15.30
CA ILE A 64 -22.15 -0.02 15.40
C ILE A 64 -21.76 1.43 15.66
N GLU A 65 -20.50 1.64 16.03
CA GLU A 65 -19.90 2.96 16.18
C GLU A 65 -19.83 3.69 14.84
N SER A 66 -19.91 5.03 14.87
CA SER A 66 -19.54 5.85 13.72
C SER A 66 -18.08 5.62 13.33
N ASN A 67 -17.68 5.94 12.09
CA ASN A 67 -16.29 5.85 11.67
C ASN A 67 -15.44 7.08 12.05
N ALA A 68 -16.00 8.09 12.73
CA ALA A 68 -15.30 9.35 13.02
C ALA A 68 -14.07 9.16 13.94
N TRP A 69 -14.07 8.13 14.80
CA TRP A 69 -12.91 7.77 15.63
C TRP A 69 -11.70 7.29 14.82
N THR A 70 -11.91 6.78 13.60
CA THR A 70 -10.80 6.29 12.74
C THR A 70 -9.90 7.41 12.22
N GLN A 71 -10.34 8.68 12.37
CA GLN A 71 -9.60 9.87 11.95
C GLN A 71 -8.90 10.58 13.12
N ARG A 72 -8.93 10.00 14.32
CA ARG A 72 -8.37 10.60 15.54
C ARG A 72 -7.23 9.77 16.11
N PRO A 73 -6.25 10.40 16.77
CA PRO A 73 -5.29 9.68 17.59
C PRO A 73 -5.99 8.89 18.69
N MET A 74 -5.30 7.87 19.22
CA MET A 74 -5.73 7.17 20.43
C MET A 74 -5.83 8.15 21.61
N ALA A 75 -6.83 7.95 22.47
CA ALA A 75 -7.04 8.74 23.67
C ALA A 75 -6.31 8.13 24.88
N LEU A 76 -5.70 8.98 25.71
CA LEU A 76 -5.06 8.57 26.96
C LEU A 76 -6.04 8.64 28.12
N THR A 77 -6.23 7.52 28.82
CA THR A 77 -6.84 7.48 30.15
C THR A 77 -5.73 7.50 31.20
N ALA A 78 -5.43 8.68 31.75
CA ALA A 78 -4.29 8.89 32.65
C ALA A 78 -4.29 7.96 33.87
N SER A 79 -5.46 7.67 34.45
CA SER A 79 -5.60 6.75 35.59
C SER A 79 -5.29 5.28 35.26
N ARG A 80 -5.17 4.92 33.99
CA ARG A 80 -4.79 3.58 33.50
C ARG A 80 -3.36 3.52 32.98
N HIS A 81 -2.62 4.63 33.05
CA HIS A 81 -1.22 4.69 32.67
C HIS A 81 -0.31 4.21 33.80
N SER A 82 0.73 3.46 33.47
CA SER A 82 1.75 3.00 34.41
C SER A 82 2.59 4.17 34.90
N THR A 83 2.77 4.30 36.21
CA THR A 83 3.62 5.34 36.83
C THR A 83 5.04 4.87 37.09
N LEU A 84 5.38 3.61 36.73
CA LEU A 84 6.72 3.06 36.90
C LEU A 84 7.67 3.61 35.85
N ALA A 85 8.96 3.70 36.19
CA ALA A 85 10.00 4.02 35.22
C ALA A 85 10.06 2.96 34.10
N ALA A 86 10.52 3.38 32.92
CA ALA A 86 10.78 2.49 31.79
C ALA A 86 12.14 2.80 31.18
N THR A 87 12.97 1.77 31.01
CA THR A 87 14.27 1.88 30.33
C THR A 87 14.29 0.96 29.12
N PHE A 88 14.59 1.50 27.95
CA PHE A 88 14.66 0.76 26.69
C PHE A 88 15.64 1.47 25.74
N LEU A 89 16.41 0.73 24.94
CA LEU A 89 17.31 1.27 23.92
C LEU A 89 18.26 2.37 24.46
N GLY A 90 18.70 2.25 25.72
CA GLY A 90 19.52 3.25 26.41
C GLY A 90 18.80 4.55 26.80
N THR A 91 17.50 4.67 26.54
CA THR A 91 16.63 5.77 26.97
C THR A 91 15.89 5.41 28.25
N THR A 92 15.73 6.37 29.15
CA THR A 92 14.93 6.21 30.37
C THR A 92 13.80 7.23 30.43
N VAL A 93 12.59 6.73 30.64
CA VAL A 93 11.41 7.50 31.06
C VAL A 93 11.34 7.42 32.59
N PRO A 94 11.49 8.55 33.31
CA PRO A 94 11.43 8.57 34.77
C PRO A 94 10.08 8.10 35.32
N ALA A 95 10.08 7.57 36.55
CA ALA A 95 8.84 7.24 37.25
C ALA A 95 7.98 8.49 37.45
N GLY A 96 6.66 8.33 37.36
CA GLY A 96 5.69 9.41 37.50
C GLY A 96 5.56 10.34 36.29
N THR A 97 6.26 10.07 35.19
CA THR A 97 6.11 10.86 33.94
C THR A 97 4.66 10.74 33.41
N PRO A 98 3.98 11.85 33.08
CA PRO A 98 2.67 11.81 32.43
C PRO A 98 2.69 11.03 31.11
N GLY A 99 1.63 10.27 30.81
CA GLY A 99 1.64 9.31 29.69
C GLY A 99 1.88 9.93 28.32
N ASP A 100 1.38 11.14 28.07
CA ASP A 100 1.63 11.90 26.84
C ASP A 100 3.11 12.29 26.68
N GLN A 101 3.74 12.70 27.77
CA GLN A 101 5.18 13.01 27.81
C GLN A 101 6.02 11.73 27.69
N ALA A 102 5.62 10.65 28.35
CA ALA A 102 6.27 9.35 28.25
C ALA A 102 6.23 8.82 26.80
N LEU A 103 5.07 8.93 26.13
CA LEU A 103 4.92 8.56 24.73
C LEU A 103 5.82 9.41 23.84
N LYS A 104 5.88 10.73 24.07
CA LYS A 104 6.78 11.61 23.31
C LYS A 104 8.25 11.18 23.45
N ILE A 105 8.74 10.94 24.67
CA ILE A 105 10.12 10.48 24.90
C ILE A 105 10.39 9.17 24.14
N ALA A 106 9.46 8.23 24.19
CA ALA A 106 9.59 6.96 23.48
C ALA A 106 9.62 7.10 21.95
N LEU A 107 8.74 7.93 21.38
CA LEU A 107 8.72 8.19 19.96
C LEU A 107 9.98 8.93 19.50
N ASP A 108 10.44 9.92 20.27
CA ASP A 108 11.68 10.65 19.96
C ASP A 108 12.90 9.70 19.97
N ALA A 109 13.00 8.82 20.96
CA ALA A 109 14.06 7.81 21.03
C ALA A 109 14.02 6.82 19.86
N LEU A 110 12.82 6.36 19.50
CA LEU A 110 12.61 5.48 18.34
C LEU A 110 13.02 6.16 17.03
N VAL A 111 12.59 7.40 16.80
CA VAL A 111 12.95 8.14 15.58
C VAL A 111 14.44 8.44 15.53
N ALA A 112 15.05 8.79 16.67
CA ALA A 112 16.48 9.06 16.79
C ALA A 112 17.36 7.82 16.59
N HIS A 113 16.82 6.61 16.82
CA HIS A 113 17.56 5.36 16.71
C HIS A 113 18.26 5.24 15.33
N PRO A 114 19.55 4.83 15.28
CA PRO A 114 20.31 4.75 14.02
C PRO A 114 19.66 3.86 12.96
N ASN A 115 18.91 2.85 13.39
CA ASN A 115 18.28 1.90 12.48
C ASN A 115 17.02 2.42 11.79
N THR A 116 16.37 3.46 12.34
CA THR A 116 15.09 3.94 11.82
C THR A 116 15.21 4.48 10.40
N ALA A 117 16.26 5.25 10.12
CA ALA A 117 16.48 5.85 8.80
C ALA A 117 16.62 4.78 7.69
N PRO A 118 17.58 3.83 7.74
CA PRO A 118 17.71 2.81 6.71
C PRO A 118 16.50 1.86 6.66
N PHE A 119 15.93 1.50 7.82
CA PHE A 119 14.79 0.59 7.87
C PHE A 119 13.56 1.18 7.17
N ILE A 120 13.11 2.36 7.60
CA ILE A 120 11.92 3.01 7.01
C ILE A 120 12.16 3.40 5.55
N SER A 121 13.35 3.86 5.20
CA SER A 121 13.69 4.21 3.81
C SER A 121 13.53 3.01 2.88
N ARG A 122 14.09 1.85 3.24
CA ARG A 122 13.93 0.62 2.45
C ARG A 122 12.47 0.23 2.30
N GLN A 123 11.69 0.25 3.39
CA GLN A 123 10.27 -0.10 3.37
C GLN A 123 9.46 0.82 2.44
N LEU A 124 9.70 2.13 2.52
CA LEU A 124 9.00 3.10 1.68
C LEU A 124 9.38 2.96 0.21
N ILE A 125 10.65 2.72 -0.10
CA ILE A 125 11.08 2.45 -1.48
C ILE A 125 10.40 1.18 -2.02
N GLN A 126 10.31 0.12 -1.21
CA GLN A 126 9.60 -1.11 -1.58
C GLN A 126 8.12 -0.87 -1.91
N ARG A 127 7.45 0.01 -1.16
CA ARG A 127 6.03 0.33 -1.39
C ARG A 127 5.79 1.30 -2.55
N LEU A 128 6.77 2.12 -2.91
CA LEU A 128 6.59 3.23 -3.85
C LEU A 128 7.25 3.01 -5.21
N VAL A 129 8.30 2.18 -5.29
CA VAL A 129 9.18 2.13 -6.48
C VAL A 129 9.58 0.71 -6.87
N THR A 130 10.23 -0.05 -6.00
CA THR A 130 10.82 -1.35 -6.38
C THR A 130 11.01 -2.26 -5.18
N SER A 131 10.70 -3.55 -5.32
CA SER A 131 10.86 -4.52 -4.23
C SER A 131 12.32 -4.72 -3.80
N ASN A 132 13.28 -4.45 -4.68
CA ASN A 132 14.72 -4.72 -4.48
C ASN A 132 15.58 -3.48 -4.76
N PRO A 133 15.51 -2.42 -3.95
CA PRO A 133 16.34 -1.24 -4.14
C PRO A 133 17.81 -1.53 -3.83
N SER A 134 18.73 -0.86 -4.54
CA SER A 134 20.15 -0.97 -4.24
C SER A 134 20.49 -0.40 -2.85
N PRO A 135 21.57 -0.89 -2.19
CA PRO A 135 22.04 -0.29 -0.94
C PRO A 135 22.37 1.20 -1.08
N ALA A 136 22.88 1.62 -2.24
CA ALA A 136 23.18 3.03 -2.50
C ALA A 136 21.90 3.89 -2.54
N TYR A 137 20.81 3.37 -3.10
CA TYR A 137 19.52 4.06 -3.11
C TYR A 137 18.94 4.17 -1.70
N VAL A 138 18.92 3.07 -0.94
CA VAL A 138 18.52 3.10 0.47
C VAL A 138 19.34 4.11 1.27
N LYS A 139 20.66 4.15 1.06
CA LYS A 139 21.55 5.10 1.74
C LYS A 139 21.18 6.55 1.44
N ARG A 140 20.98 6.93 0.18
CA ARG A 140 20.65 8.32 -0.19
C ARG A 140 19.35 8.78 0.48
N VAL A 141 18.34 7.92 0.49
CA VAL A 141 17.06 8.23 1.15
C VAL A 141 17.22 8.26 2.68
N ALA A 142 18.00 7.35 3.25
CA ALA A 142 18.28 7.32 4.69
C ALA A 142 19.07 8.55 5.16
N ASP A 143 20.00 9.07 4.35
CA ASP A 143 20.71 10.31 4.62
C ASP A 143 19.74 11.51 4.67
N VAL A 144 18.78 11.58 3.74
CA VAL A 144 17.71 12.61 3.74
C VAL A 144 16.77 12.44 4.93
N PHE A 145 16.41 11.20 5.30
CA PHE A 145 15.64 10.94 6.51
C PHE A 145 16.41 11.43 7.73
N ALA A 146 17.72 11.21 7.79
CA ALA A 146 18.54 11.63 8.91
C ALA A 146 18.64 13.16 9.02
N ASN A 147 18.69 13.86 7.88
CA ASN A 147 18.70 15.30 7.78
C ASN A 147 18.23 15.75 6.39
N ASN A 148 17.12 16.48 6.32
CA ASN A 148 16.57 17.00 5.07
C ASN A 148 17.34 18.19 4.43
N GLY A 149 18.55 18.49 4.91
CA GLY A 149 19.34 19.66 4.53
C GLY A 149 19.09 20.90 5.39
N ALA A 150 18.06 20.87 6.26
CA ALA A 150 17.74 21.93 7.22
C ALA A 150 17.90 21.47 8.68
N GLY A 151 18.54 20.33 8.91
CA GLY A 151 18.70 19.73 10.25
C GLY A 151 17.45 19.01 10.77
N VAL A 152 16.41 18.82 9.93
CA VAL A 152 15.19 18.13 10.35
C VAL A 152 15.26 16.66 10.00
N ARG A 153 15.17 15.81 11.03
CA ARG A 153 15.10 14.35 10.90
C ARG A 153 13.66 13.91 10.66
N GLY A 154 13.46 12.97 9.74
CA GLY A 154 12.16 12.35 9.46
C GLY A 154 11.16 13.25 8.72
N ASP A 155 11.64 14.29 8.02
CA ASP A 155 10.76 15.12 7.17
C ASP A 155 10.23 14.30 5.98
N MET A 156 9.00 13.82 6.10
CA MET A 156 8.39 12.91 5.14
C MET A 156 8.22 13.51 3.75
N LYS A 157 8.08 14.84 3.63
CA LYS A 157 8.03 15.49 2.32
C LYS A 157 9.35 15.31 1.58
N SER A 158 10.46 15.55 2.27
CA SER A 158 11.81 15.39 1.71
C SER A 158 12.15 13.93 1.45
N VAL A 159 11.77 13.02 2.35
CA VAL A 159 11.98 11.57 2.17
C VAL A 159 11.23 11.04 0.95
N ILE A 160 9.94 11.35 0.80
CA ILE A 160 9.15 10.90 -0.36
C ILE A 160 9.70 11.51 -1.66
N ALA A 161 10.11 12.79 -1.64
CA ALA A 161 10.75 13.40 -2.79
C ALA A 161 12.06 12.69 -3.16
N ALA A 162 12.91 12.39 -2.18
CA ALA A 162 14.16 11.67 -2.40
C ALA A 162 13.93 10.28 -3.00
N ILE A 163 12.88 9.58 -2.60
CA ILE A 163 12.47 8.29 -3.19
C ILE A 163 12.05 8.49 -4.66
N LEU A 164 11.03 9.31 -4.91
CA LEU A 164 10.42 9.40 -6.23
C LEU A 164 11.28 10.13 -7.28
N LEU A 165 12.27 10.90 -6.83
CA LEU A 165 13.21 11.64 -7.68
C LEU A 165 14.58 10.98 -7.81
N ASP A 166 14.82 9.84 -7.14
CA ASP A 166 16.09 9.14 -7.26
C ASP A 166 16.36 8.66 -8.68
N ASN A 167 17.63 8.65 -9.08
CA ASN A 167 18.05 8.16 -10.39
C ASN A 167 17.65 6.70 -10.61
N GLU A 168 17.71 5.84 -9.59
CA GLU A 168 17.30 4.44 -9.70
C GLU A 168 15.80 4.31 -9.93
N ALA A 169 14.99 5.21 -9.35
CA ALA A 169 13.54 5.23 -9.54
C ALA A 169 13.11 5.75 -10.92
N ARG A 170 13.92 6.60 -11.56
CA ARG A 170 13.57 7.30 -12.81
C ARG A 170 14.37 6.85 -14.03
N SER A 171 15.37 6.00 -13.84
CA SER A 171 16.27 5.57 -14.92
C SER A 171 15.53 4.69 -15.93
N PRO A 172 15.68 4.94 -17.24
CA PRO A 172 15.17 4.04 -18.28
C PRO A 172 15.71 2.61 -18.16
N ALA A 173 16.88 2.41 -17.54
CA ALA A 173 17.46 1.08 -17.36
C ALA A 173 16.57 0.16 -16.50
N GLY A 174 15.72 0.71 -15.63
CA GLY A 174 14.76 -0.06 -14.85
C GLY A 174 13.66 -0.70 -15.71
N LEU A 175 13.29 -0.08 -16.84
CA LEU A 175 12.21 -0.55 -17.71
C LEU A 175 12.56 -1.90 -18.36
N ASP A 176 13.81 -2.07 -18.78
CA ASP A 176 14.30 -3.29 -19.42
C ASP A 176 14.80 -4.33 -18.42
N SER A 177 15.01 -3.94 -17.17
CA SER A 177 15.50 -4.86 -16.12
C SER A 177 14.39 -5.83 -15.68
N PRO A 178 14.62 -7.16 -15.70
CA PRO A 178 13.68 -8.12 -15.13
C PRO A 178 13.67 -8.11 -13.59
N ASP A 179 14.65 -7.44 -12.98
CA ASP A 179 14.89 -7.42 -11.54
C ASP A 179 14.38 -6.12 -10.87
N PHE A 180 13.85 -5.19 -11.66
CA PHE A 180 13.34 -3.90 -11.20
C PHE A 180 11.81 -3.85 -11.23
N GLY A 181 11.25 -3.14 -10.24
CA GLY A 181 9.82 -2.92 -10.10
C GLY A 181 9.21 -3.67 -8.93
N HIS A 182 7.89 -3.66 -8.86
CA HIS A 182 7.12 -4.41 -7.87
C HIS A 182 5.74 -4.76 -8.42
N VAL A 183 5.06 -5.72 -7.80
CA VAL A 183 3.66 -6.01 -8.16
C VAL A 183 2.76 -4.95 -7.52
N ARG A 184 1.82 -4.39 -8.28
CA ARG A 184 0.84 -3.44 -7.73
C ARG A 184 -0.09 -4.15 -6.76
N GLU A 185 -0.35 -3.58 -5.58
CA GLU A 185 -1.32 -4.16 -4.65
C GLU A 185 -2.76 -4.09 -5.20
N PRO A 186 -3.62 -5.11 -4.98
CA PRO A 186 -5.02 -5.10 -5.42
C PRO A 186 -5.80 -3.84 -5.04
N MET A 187 -5.64 -3.33 -3.81
CA MET A 187 -6.27 -2.07 -3.39
C MET A 187 -5.77 -0.85 -4.18
N VAL A 188 -4.47 -0.80 -4.51
CA VAL A 188 -3.88 0.29 -5.32
C VAL A 188 -4.41 0.24 -6.75
N ARG A 189 -4.54 -0.97 -7.33
CA ARG A 189 -5.14 -1.16 -8.66
C ARG A 189 -6.58 -0.65 -8.70
N PHE A 190 -7.37 -0.95 -7.66
CA PHE A 190 -8.74 -0.47 -7.52
C PHE A 190 -8.81 1.06 -7.43
N VAL A 191 -7.98 1.67 -6.58
CA VAL A 191 -7.93 3.13 -6.43
C VAL A 191 -7.49 3.83 -7.72
N GLN A 192 -6.52 3.26 -8.45
CA GLN A 192 -6.09 3.79 -9.75
C GLN A 192 -7.25 3.79 -10.74
N TRP A 193 -7.95 2.67 -10.92
CA TRP A 193 -9.15 2.61 -11.76
C TRP A 193 -10.20 3.64 -11.33
N ALA A 194 -10.51 3.69 -10.04
CA ALA A 194 -11.52 4.59 -9.51
C ALA A 194 -11.21 6.06 -9.84
N ARG A 195 -9.95 6.47 -9.71
CA ARG A 195 -9.50 7.84 -10.03
C ARG A 195 -9.47 8.09 -11.54
N THR A 196 -8.91 7.16 -12.31
CA THR A 196 -8.74 7.31 -13.77
C THR A 196 -10.07 7.35 -14.51
N CYS A 197 -11.02 6.51 -14.10
CA CYS A 197 -12.31 6.35 -14.77
C CYS A 197 -13.46 7.15 -14.13
N GLY A 198 -13.16 7.96 -13.12
CA GLY A 198 -14.12 8.88 -12.49
C GLY A 198 -15.22 8.16 -11.70
N LEU A 199 -14.84 7.31 -10.75
CA LEU A 199 -15.76 6.70 -9.79
C LEU A 199 -16.37 7.77 -8.89
N ALA A 200 -17.70 7.80 -8.82
CA ALA A 200 -18.46 8.74 -8.01
C ALA A 200 -19.62 8.04 -7.30
N SER A 201 -20.01 8.55 -6.14
CA SER A 201 -21.22 8.12 -5.42
C SER A 201 -22.34 9.13 -5.63
N ALA A 202 -23.44 8.71 -6.25
CA ALA A 202 -24.60 9.58 -6.49
C ALA A 202 -25.28 10.03 -5.19
N ALA A 203 -25.34 9.14 -4.20
CA ALA A 203 -25.90 9.44 -2.88
C ALA A 203 -24.86 9.95 -1.87
N GLY A 204 -23.58 10.04 -2.26
CA GLY A 204 -22.47 10.41 -1.37
C GLY A 204 -22.16 9.39 -0.27
N THR A 205 -22.74 8.18 -0.33
CA THR A 205 -22.63 7.18 0.76
C THR A 205 -21.40 6.30 0.67
N TRP A 206 -20.79 6.17 -0.53
CA TRP A 206 -19.59 5.37 -0.76
C TRP A 206 -19.67 3.95 -0.18
N ARG A 207 -20.84 3.30 -0.32
CA ARG A 207 -21.12 1.95 0.20
C ARG A 207 -20.36 0.86 -0.58
N ILE A 208 -19.06 0.81 -0.36
CA ILE A 208 -18.16 -0.26 -0.80
C ILE A 208 -17.97 -1.19 0.39
N GLY A 209 -18.40 -2.44 0.24
CA GLY A 209 -18.37 -3.45 1.30
C GLY A 209 -16.97 -4.01 1.56
N ASN A 210 -16.94 -5.07 2.36
CA ASN A 210 -15.71 -5.82 2.63
C ASN A 210 -15.19 -6.51 1.35
N LEU A 211 -13.98 -6.17 0.92
CA LEU A 211 -13.34 -6.73 -0.27
C LEU A 211 -12.30 -7.83 0.03
N SER A 212 -12.24 -8.32 1.27
CA SER A 212 -11.25 -9.34 1.70
C SER A 212 -11.42 -10.73 1.06
N SER A 213 -12.51 -11.00 0.35
CA SER A 213 -12.68 -12.27 -0.38
C SER A 213 -11.61 -12.42 -1.46
N THR A 214 -10.96 -13.57 -1.53
CA THR A 214 -9.96 -13.88 -2.57
C THR A 214 -10.58 -14.46 -3.84
N SER A 215 -11.84 -14.91 -3.82
CA SER A 215 -12.49 -15.56 -4.98
C SER A 215 -13.31 -14.61 -5.86
N ASN A 216 -13.73 -13.47 -5.31
CA ASN A 216 -14.54 -12.45 -5.98
C ASN A 216 -14.34 -11.02 -5.44
N GLY A 217 -13.32 -10.82 -4.60
CA GLY A 217 -12.91 -9.53 -4.07
C GLY A 217 -11.45 -9.23 -4.40
N LEU A 218 -10.85 -8.33 -3.63
CA LEU A 218 -9.45 -7.92 -3.79
C LEU A 218 -8.48 -8.75 -2.95
N GLY A 219 -8.96 -9.65 -2.08
CA GLY A 219 -8.14 -10.29 -1.03
C GLY A 219 -7.60 -9.30 0.01
N GLN A 220 -8.00 -8.03 -0.07
CA GLN A 220 -7.58 -6.92 0.77
C GLN A 220 -8.77 -5.99 1.00
N SER A 221 -8.81 -5.33 2.15
CA SER A 221 -9.80 -4.30 2.46
C SER A 221 -9.21 -3.30 3.46
N PRO A 222 -9.52 -2.00 3.35
CA PRO A 222 -9.08 -1.02 4.35
C PRO A 222 -9.38 -1.49 5.78
N LEU A 223 -8.43 -1.26 6.69
CA LEU A 223 -8.52 -1.61 8.12
C LEU A 223 -8.70 -3.12 8.41
N ARG A 224 -8.40 -4.01 7.45
CA ARG A 224 -8.51 -5.47 7.60
C ARG A 224 -7.19 -6.21 7.35
N SER A 225 -6.05 -5.59 7.68
CA SER A 225 -4.77 -6.28 7.61
C SER A 225 -4.75 -7.46 8.59
N PRO A 226 -4.30 -8.66 8.18
CA PRO A 226 -4.30 -9.85 9.03
C PRO A 226 -3.24 -9.81 10.14
N SER A 227 -2.30 -8.87 10.06
CA SER A 227 -1.23 -8.70 11.05
C SER A 227 -0.79 -7.24 11.14
N VAL A 228 -0.01 -6.94 12.18
CA VAL A 228 0.71 -5.67 12.35
C VAL A 228 1.77 -5.41 11.27
N PHE A 229 2.11 -6.41 10.46
CA PHE A 229 2.99 -6.30 9.29
C PHE A 229 2.23 -6.03 7.99
N ASN A 230 0.97 -5.63 8.09
CA ASN A 230 0.08 -5.42 6.96
C ASN A 230 -0.29 -6.76 6.26
N PHE A 231 -0.68 -6.72 4.98
CA PHE A 231 -1.10 -7.89 4.19
C PHE A 231 0.03 -8.85 3.80
N TYR A 232 1.27 -8.38 3.74
CA TYR A 232 2.42 -9.19 3.35
C TYR A 232 3.71 -8.68 4.01
N ARG A 233 4.70 -9.56 4.10
CA ARG A 233 5.98 -9.31 4.75
C ARG A 233 6.96 -8.67 3.76
N PRO A 234 7.66 -7.59 4.15
CA PRO A 234 8.65 -6.92 3.29
C PRO A 234 9.84 -7.78 2.84
N GLY A 235 10.09 -8.90 3.55
CA GLY A 235 11.13 -9.87 3.23
C GLY A 235 10.61 -11.15 2.58
N TYR A 236 9.37 -11.19 2.10
CA TYR A 236 8.83 -12.40 1.48
C TYR A 236 9.56 -12.70 0.17
N VAL A 237 9.98 -13.96 0.03
CA VAL A 237 10.63 -14.51 -1.15
C VAL A 237 9.73 -15.63 -1.67
N PRO A 238 9.19 -15.52 -2.91
CA PRO A 238 8.35 -16.58 -3.46
C PRO A 238 9.19 -17.84 -3.72
N PRO A 239 8.86 -18.98 -3.08
CA PRO A 239 9.69 -20.19 -3.16
C PRO A 239 9.70 -20.78 -4.57
N SER A 240 10.77 -21.50 -4.91
CA SER A 240 10.91 -22.20 -6.21
C SER A 240 10.79 -21.30 -7.44
N THR A 241 11.25 -20.04 -7.33
CA THR A 241 11.25 -19.06 -8.42
C THR A 241 12.66 -18.57 -8.75
N ALA A 242 12.82 -17.93 -9.92
CA ALA A 242 14.06 -17.23 -10.28
C ALA A 242 14.40 -16.09 -9.29
N ILE A 243 13.39 -15.48 -8.67
CA ILE A 243 13.53 -14.44 -7.63
C ILE A 243 14.27 -15.03 -6.42
N ALA A 244 13.83 -16.21 -5.95
CA ALA A 244 14.49 -16.91 -4.84
C ALA A 244 15.93 -17.32 -5.18
N ALA A 245 16.18 -17.81 -6.40
CA ALA A 245 17.52 -18.18 -6.84
C ALA A 245 18.51 -17.00 -6.86
N LYS A 246 18.00 -15.78 -7.05
CA LYS A 246 18.79 -14.53 -6.99
C LYS A 246 18.90 -13.93 -5.58
N GLY A 247 18.28 -14.54 -4.57
CA GLY A 247 18.22 -13.97 -3.22
C GLY A 247 17.41 -12.67 -3.12
N MET A 248 16.53 -12.42 -4.09
CA MET A 248 15.69 -11.22 -4.15
C MET A 248 14.37 -11.45 -3.41
N VAL A 249 13.73 -10.37 -2.99
CA VAL A 249 12.39 -10.38 -2.39
C VAL A 249 11.34 -9.97 -3.41
N ALA A 250 10.11 -10.43 -3.22
CA ALA A 250 8.97 -9.92 -3.96
C ALA A 250 7.75 -9.91 -3.02
N PRO A 251 7.70 -8.93 -2.09
CA PRO A 251 6.79 -8.94 -0.95
C PRO A 251 5.33 -9.20 -1.30
N GLU A 252 4.86 -8.55 -2.36
CA GLU A 252 3.47 -8.55 -2.79
C GLU A 252 3.02 -9.91 -3.33
N PHE A 253 3.94 -10.77 -3.78
CA PHE A 253 3.59 -12.14 -4.19
C PHE A 253 3.11 -13.01 -3.03
N GLN A 254 3.30 -12.61 -1.76
CA GLN A 254 2.77 -13.36 -0.63
C GLN A 254 1.23 -13.47 -0.65
N ILE A 255 0.57 -12.50 -1.29
CA ILE A 255 -0.89 -12.47 -1.44
C ILE A 255 -1.35 -12.84 -2.85
N VAL A 256 -0.43 -13.30 -3.72
CA VAL A 256 -0.74 -13.74 -5.09
C VAL A 256 -0.83 -15.27 -5.09
N THR A 257 -2.05 -15.76 -5.02
CA THR A 257 -2.44 -17.18 -5.13
C THR A 257 -3.27 -17.42 -6.39
N GLU A 258 -3.42 -18.67 -6.79
CA GLU A 258 -4.28 -19.10 -7.90
C GLU A 258 -5.71 -18.58 -7.73
N THR A 259 -6.23 -18.63 -6.50
CA THR A 259 -7.56 -18.11 -6.17
C THR A 259 -7.64 -16.60 -6.29
N SER A 260 -6.66 -15.86 -5.77
CA SER A 260 -6.64 -14.39 -5.81
C SER A 260 -6.53 -13.83 -7.24
N VAL A 261 -5.80 -14.52 -8.12
CA VAL A 261 -5.64 -14.10 -9.53
C VAL A 261 -6.97 -14.19 -10.25
N GLY A 262 -7.66 -15.34 -10.18
CA GLY A 262 -9.00 -15.48 -10.75
C GLY A 262 -10.03 -14.56 -10.08
N GLY A 263 -9.95 -14.42 -8.75
CA GLY A 263 -10.88 -13.59 -8.00
C GLY A 263 -10.77 -12.10 -8.28
N TYR A 264 -9.56 -11.59 -8.59
CA TYR A 264 -9.38 -10.22 -9.03
C TYR A 264 -10.08 -9.94 -10.37
N ILE A 265 -10.00 -10.88 -11.32
CA ILE A 265 -10.70 -10.76 -12.61
C ILE A 265 -12.23 -10.82 -12.41
N ASN A 266 -12.71 -11.72 -11.56
CA ASN A 266 -14.13 -11.78 -11.18
C ASN A 266 -14.61 -10.48 -10.55
N PHE A 267 -13.80 -9.90 -9.64
CA PHE A 267 -14.08 -8.62 -9.01
C PHE A 267 -14.21 -7.52 -10.07
N LEU A 268 -13.23 -7.36 -10.96
CA LEU A 268 -13.28 -6.37 -12.03
C LEU A 268 -14.52 -6.58 -12.93
N GLY A 269 -14.76 -7.82 -13.38
CA GLY A 269 -15.93 -8.14 -14.20
C GLY A 269 -17.26 -7.77 -13.54
N GLY A 270 -17.35 -7.89 -12.22
CA GLY A 270 -18.52 -7.46 -11.45
C GLY A 270 -18.66 -5.94 -11.35
N VAL A 271 -17.57 -5.22 -11.04
CA VAL A 271 -17.64 -3.80 -10.62
C VAL A 271 -17.46 -2.80 -11.75
N LEU A 272 -16.76 -3.13 -12.83
CA LEU A 272 -16.41 -2.17 -13.89
C LEU A 272 -17.67 -1.56 -14.53
N GLN A 273 -18.71 -2.37 -14.76
CA GLN A 273 -19.97 -1.93 -15.36
C GLN A 273 -21.04 -1.58 -14.32
N ASN A 274 -21.10 -2.33 -13.21
CA ASN A 274 -22.22 -2.24 -12.26
C ASN A 274 -21.90 -1.38 -11.05
N GLY A 275 -20.64 -1.03 -10.82
CA GLY A 275 -20.23 -0.32 -9.63
C GLY A 275 -20.59 -1.08 -8.35
N PHE A 276 -20.91 -0.34 -7.29
CA PHE A 276 -21.33 -0.86 -5.99
C PHE A 276 -22.70 -0.31 -5.60
N ASN A 277 -23.36 -0.99 -4.66
CA ASN A 277 -24.59 -0.53 -4.01
C ASN A 277 -25.66 -0.08 -5.03
N SER A 278 -26.06 -0.99 -5.93
CA SER A 278 -27.07 -0.73 -6.96
C SER A 278 -26.76 0.48 -7.86
N LYS A 279 -25.51 0.60 -8.29
CA LYS A 279 -24.98 1.71 -9.11
C LYS A 279 -24.95 3.08 -8.41
N ASP A 280 -25.03 3.14 -7.08
CA ASP A 280 -24.72 4.38 -6.35
C ASP A 280 -23.26 4.78 -6.59
N VAL A 281 -22.32 3.84 -6.43
CA VAL A 281 -20.90 4.08 -6.64
C VAL A 281 -20.47 3.49 -7.98
N VAL A 282 -20.37 4.30 -9.03
CA VAL A 282 -20.11 3.83 -10.41
C VAL A 282 -19.16 4.75 -11.16
N ALA A 283 -18.37 4.19 -12.08
CA ALA A 283 -17.41 4.94 -12.88
C ALA A 283 -18.10 5.63 -14.07
N ALA A 284 -17.73 6.90 -14.31
CA ALA A 284 -18.34 7.71 -15.35
C ALA A 284 -17.82 7.39 -16.76
N TYR A 285 -16.54 7.01 -16.87
CA TYR A 285 -15.84 6.74 -18.13
C TYR A 285 -15.94 7.87 -19.17
N ALA A 286 -15.92 9.12 -18.71
CA ALA A 286 -16.25 10.28 -19.56
C ALA A 286 -15.30 10.39 -20.77
N ASN A 287 -14.01 10.19 -20.55
CA ASN A 287 -13.01 10.29 -21.61
C ASN A 287 -13.00 9.04 -22.51
N GLU A 288 -13.22 7.86 -21.93
CA GLU A 288 -13.24 6.59 -22.64
C GLU A 288 -14.46 6.50 -23.58
N LYS A 289 -15.59 7.09 -23.18
CA LYS A 289 -16.79 7.24 -24.03
C LYS A 289 -16.51 8.04 -25.30
N ALA A 290 -15.66 9.06 -25.25
CA ALA A 290 -15.29 9.84 -26.42
C ALA A 290 -14.46 9.04 -27.44
N LEU A 291 -13.81 7.96 -27.00
CA LEU A 291 -12.93 7.11 -27.81
C LEU A 291 -13.55 5.76 -28.19
N VAL A 292 -14.77 5.45 -27.75
CA VAL A 292 -15.36 4.10 -27.82
C VAL A 292 -15.48 3.52 -29.24
N LEU A 293 -15.58 4.38 -30.25
CA LEU A 293 -15.66 3.97 -31.66
C LEU A 293 -14.28 3.67 -32.27
N ASN A 294 -13.19 4.06 -31.60
CA ASN A 294 -11.82 3.82 -32.03
C ASN A 294 -11.09 2.94 -30.98
N PRO A 295 -11.09 1.60 -31.15
CA PRO A 295 -10.48 0.69 -30.18
C PRO A 295 -8.98 0.95 -29.99
N ALA A 296 -8.25 1.31 -31.05
CA ALA A 296 -6.84 1.66 -30.94
C ALA A 296 -6.61 2.89 -30.04
N ALA A 297 -7.33 3.99 -30.29
CA ALA A 297 -7.20 5.20 -29.47
C ALA A 297 -7.67 4.99 -28.02
N LEU A 298 -8.69 4.17 -27.81
CA LEU A 298 -9.14 3.78 -26.48
C LEU A 298 -8.03 3.02 -25.73
N VAL A 299 -7.41 2.03 -26.37
CA VAL A 299 -6.30 1.27 -25.76
C VAL A 299 -5.08 2.16 -25.53
N ASP A 300 -4.73 3.06 -26.45
CA ASP A 300 -3.60 3.99 -26.28
C ASP A 300 -3.78 4.89 -25.05
N ARG A 301 -4.99 5.40 -24.84
CA ARG A 301 -5.31 6.17 -23.64
C ARG A 301 -5.13 5.35 -22.38
N LEU A 302 -5.63 4.11 -22.35
CA LEU A 302 -5.51 3.24 -21.18
C LEU A 302 -4.06 2.81 -20.96
N ALA A 303 -3.30 2.54 -22.02
CA ALA A 303 -1.88 2.23 -21.95
C ALA A 303 -1.10 3.36 -21.24
N LEU A 304 -1.37 4.62 -21.62
CA LEU A 304 -0.75 5.77 -20.97
C LEU A 304 -1.09 5.84 -19.47
N LEU A 305 -2.37 5.72 -19.11
CA LEU A 305 -2.84 5.99 -17.74
C LEU A 305 -2.63 4.83 -16.76
N PHE A 306 -2.64 3.60 -17.26
CA PHE A 306 -2.49 2.40 -16.43
C PHE A 306 -1.07 1.86 -16.44
N THR A 307 -0.36 1.98 -17.57
CA THR A 307 0.96 1.35 -17.76
C THR A 307 2.08 2.33 -18.12
N ALA A 308 1.81 3.64 -18.17
CA ALA A 308 2.77 4.63 -18.66
C ALA A 308 3.34 4.27 -20.06
N ASN A 309 2.48 3.76 -20.94
CA ASN A 309 2.82 3.26 -22.29
C ASN A 309 3.78 2.06 -22.33
N GLN A 310 3.83 1.24 -21.28
CA GLN A 310 4.66 0.03 -21.23
C GLN A 310 3.96 -1.23 -21.76
N LEU A 311 2.73 -1.13 -22.27
CA LEU A 311 2.13 -2.25 -23.01
C LEU A 311 3.00 -2.60 -24.22
N SER A 312 3.38 -3.88 -24.35
CA SER A 312 4.09 -4.35 -25.53
C SER A 312 3.23 -4.18 -26.79
N ALA A 313 3.87 -4.04 -27.96
CA ALA A 313 3.15 -3.94 -29.22
C ALA A 313 2.24 -5.16 -29.47
N ALA A 314 2.68 -6.35 -29.05
CA ALA A 314 1.91 -7.58 -29.15
C ALA A 314 0.67 -7.58 -28.22
N THR A 315 0.84 -7.24 -26.94
CA THR A 315 -0.28 -7.13 -25.99
C THR A 315 -1.28 -6.07 -26.45
N ARG A 316 -0.78 -4.91 -26.91
CA ARG A 316 -1.62 -3.85 -27.45
C ARG A 316 -2.44 -4.34 -28.65
N ALA A 317 -1.81 -4.98 -29.64
CA ALA A 317 -2.50 -5.51 -30.81
C ALA A 317 -3.59 -6.52 -30.42
N LEU A 318 -3.26 -7.46 -29.52
CA LEU A 318 -4.20 -8.45 -29.02
C LEU A 318 -5.45 -7.82 -28.38
N ILE A 319 -5.28 -6.77 -27.57
CA ILE A 319 -6.39 -6.06 -26.94
C ILE A 319 -7.21 -5.31 -28.00
N VAL A 320 -6.57 -4.60 -28.93
CA VAL A 320 -7.27 -3.87 -30.00
C VAL A 320 -8.09 -4.80 -30.89
N ASP A 321 -7.53 -5.95 -31.26
CA ASP A 321 -8.21 -6.96 -32.06
C ASP A 321 -9.44 -7.51 -31.32
N ALA A 322 -9.28 -7.87 -30.03
CA ALA A 322 -10.38 -8.34 -29.19
C ALA A 322 -11.50 -7.29 -29.01
N LEU A 323 -11.18 -6.00 -29.00
CA LEU A 323 -12.17 -4.92 -28.88
C LEU A 323 -12.84 -4.55 -30.20
N SER A 324 -12.23 -4.93 -31.33
CA SER A 324 -12.75 -4.63 -32.67
C SER A 324 -13.92 -5.54 -33.06
N ASP A 325 -14.07 -6.70 -32.39
CA ASP A 325 -15.14 -7.67 -32.61
C ASP A 325 -15.98 -7.88 -31.32
N PRO A 326 -17.31 -7.64 -31.34
CA PRO A 326 -18.10 -7.11 -32.45
C PRO A 326 -17.85 -5.63 -32.71
N ALA A 327 -18.15 -5.21 -33.95
CA ALA A 327 -18.09 -3.81 -34.34
C ALA A 327 -19.08 -2.97 -33.52
N VAL A 328 -18.58 -1.96 -32.81
CA VAL A 328 -19.37 -0.92 -32.15
C VAL A 328 -19.34 0.34 -33.01
N THR A 329 -20.53 0.82 -33.37
CA THR A 329 -20.75 1.97 -34.23
C THR A 329 -21.48 3.08 -33.47
N ALA A 330 -21.67 4.24 -34.11
CA ALA A 330 -22.45 5.32 -33.54
C ALA A 330 -23.88 4.91 -33.16
N SER A 331 -24.48 3.98 -33.92
CA SER A 331 -25.84 3.47 -33.69
C SER A 331 -25.92 2.35 -32.64
N SER A 332 -24.79 1.83 -32.16
CA SER A 332 -24.79 0.86 -31.07
C SER A 332 -25.35 1.49 -29.78
N THR A 333 -26.04 0.67 -28.98
CA THR A 333 -26.61 1.10 -27.71
C THR A 333 -25.52 1.50 -26.71
N ASP A 334 -25.89 2.31 -25.72
CA ASP A 334 -24.97 2.72 -24.65
C ASP A 334 -24.45 1.52 -23.85
N ALA A 335 -25.25 0.45 -23.71
CA ALA A 335 -24.81 -0.79 -23.07
C ALA A 335 -23.68 -1.48 -23.85
N VAL A 336 -23.78 -1.54 -25.19
CA VAL A 336 -22.73 -2.11 -26.05
C VAL A 336 -21.46 -1.26 -26.02
N LYS A 337 -21.61 0.07 -26.07
CA LYS A 337 -20.48 1.01 -25.94
C LYS A 337 -19.80 0.87 -24.58
N LEU A 338 -20.57 0.80 -23.50
CA LEU A 338 -20.03 0.59 -22.15
C LEU A 338 -19.31 -0.75 -22.02
N ASN A 339 -19.85 -1.83 -22.59
CA ASN A 339 -19.21 -3.14 -22.58
C ASN A 339 -17.80 -3.10 -23.21
N ARG A 340 -17.64 -2.44 -24.37
CA ARG A 340 -16.32 -2.25 -25.00
C ARG A 340 -15.36 -1.48 -24.08
N ILE A 341 -15.83 -0.42 -23.43
CA ILE A 341 -15.00 0.38 -22.51
C ILE A 341 -14.55 -0.47 -21.32
N THR A 342 -15.47 -1.20 -20.68
CA THR A 342 -15.14 -2.03 -19.52
C THR A 342 -14.28 -3.22 -19.90
N ALA A 343 -14.46 -3.79 -21.10
CA ALA A 343 -13.57 -4.82 -21.63
C ALA A 343 -12.16 -4.28 -21.85
N ALA A 344 -12.00 -3.08 -22.40
CA ALA A 344 -10.70 -2.45 -22.60
C ALA A 344 -9.97 -2.22 -21.27
N VAL A 345 -10.69 -1.69 -20.26
CA VAL A 345 -10.16 -1.49 -18.91
C VAL A 345 -9.79 -2.82 -18.26
N LEU A 346 -10.65 -3.84 -18.35
CA LEU A 346 -10.41 -5.17 -17.82
C LEU A 346 -9.14 -5.78 -18.39
N LEU A 347 -9.00 -5.79 -19.73
CA LEU A 347 -7.89 -6.42 -20.43
C LEU A 347 -6.55 -5.73 -20.10
N VAL A 348 -6.53 -4.39 -20.06
CA VAL A 348 -5.33 -3.65 -19.65
C VAL A 348 -5.02 -3.91 -18.17
N MET A 349 -6.02 -3.91 -17.28
CA MET A 349 -5.79 -4.15 -15.85
C MET A 349 -5.47 -5.62 -15.49
N ALA A 350 -5.66 -6.55 -16.43
CA ALA A 350 -5.36 -7.96 -16.25
C ALA A 350 -3.96 -8.35 -16.77
N CYS A 351 -3.33 -7.52 -17.62
CA CYS A 351 -2.06 -7.88 -18.26
C CYS A 351 -0.86 -7.77 -17.30
N PRO A 352 0.19 -8.61 -17.46
CA PRO A 352 1.41 -8.52 -16.65
C PRO A 352 2.06 -7.14 -16.65
N GLU A 353 2.06 -6.43 -17.78
CA GLU A 353 2.62 -5.07 -17.93
C GLU A 353 1.89 -4.01 -17.09
N TYR A 354 0.65 -4.29 -16.67
CA TYR A 354 -0.05 -3.51 -15.66
C TYR A 354 0.10 -4.09 -14.25
N LEU A 355 0.16 -5.40 -14.08
CA LEU A 355 0.27 -5.98 -12.75
C LEU A 355 1.63 -5.67 -12.10
N VAL A 356 2.68 -5.57 -12.92
CA VAL A 356 4.03 -5.18 -12.51
C VAL A 356 4.25 -3.70 -12.83
N GLN A 357 4.66 -2.93 -11.84
CA GLN A 357 5.05 -1.53 -11.97
C GLN A 357 6.56 -1.43 -12.12
N LYS A 358 6.99 -0.74 -13.18
CA LYS A 358 8.35 -0.25 -13.40
C LYS A 358 8.30 1.25 -13.63
#